data_AF-C6CLL5-F1
#
_entry.id   AF-C6CLL5-F1
#
_cell.length_a   1.000
_cell.length_b   1.000
_cell.length_c   1.000
_cell.angle_alpha   90.00
_cell.angle_beta   90.00
_cell.angle_gamma   90.00
#
_symmetry.space_group_name_H-M   'P 1'
#
loop_
_entity.id
_entity.type
_entity.pdbx_description
1 polymer ?
#
loop_
_entity_poly.entity_id
_entity_poly.type
_entity_poly.pdbx_seq_one_letter_code
_entity_poly.pdbx_strand_id
1 'polypeptide(L)'
;MDKTQYNTLMRFAHGAVTKEAAIGFFVCLIFDKELFKTNQDLKNFAETVLNINFLPYAARSRTLMCAKICRFFNEKEQKDMNFYGVSTRLYFEKIFADKIHSSPGKKGSTALANMDVWMSGILRKEVK
;
A
#
# COMPACT_ATOMS: atom_id res chain seq x y z
N MET A 1 -4.34 3.20 7.45
CA MET A 1 -3.36 3.35 8.55
C MET A 1 -4.07 4.07 9.66
N ASP A 2 -4.20 3.42 10.81
CA ASP A 2 -4.80 4.06 11.98
C ASP A 2 -3.82 5.09 12.61
N LYS A 3 -4.32 5.90 13.56
CA LYS A 3 -3.53 6.93 14.25
C LYS A 3 -2.37 6.34 15.06
N THR A 4 -2.54 5.14 15.61
CA THR A 4 -1.54 4.44 16.43
C THR A 4 -0.40 3.92 15.58
N GLN A 5 -0.70 3.31 14.44
CA GLN A 5 0.24 2.87 13.42
C GLN A 5 1.02 4.07 12.87
N TYR A 6 0.37 5.20 12.60
CA TYR A 6 1.05 6.43 12.16
C TYR A 6 2.03 6.95 13.22
N ASN A 7 1.60 7.08 14.47
CA ASN A 7 2.46 7.53 15.55
C ASN A 7 3.65 6.57 15.76
N THR A 8 3.42 5.27 15.65
CA THR A 8 4.46 4.25 15.76
C THR A 8 5.46 4.36 14.60
N LEU A 9 4.99 4.59 13.38
CA LEU A 9 5.84 4.84 12.20
C LEU A 9 6.71 6.08 12.38
N MET A 10 6.15 7.16 12.93
CA MET A 10 6.91 8.39 13.19
C MET A 10 7.99 8.14 14.24
N ARG A 11 7.68 7.41 15.32
CA ARG A 11 8.70 6.98 16.31
C ARG A 11 9.77 6.10 15.68
N PHE A 12 9.38 5.24 14.73
CA PHE A 12 10.27 4.39 13.95
C PHE A 12 11.29 5.18 13.14
N ALA A 13 10.82 6.20 12.43
CA ALA A 13 11.62 7.06 11.55
C ALA A 13 12.56 8.01 12.32
N HIS A 14 12.40 8.12 13.65
CA HIS A 14 13.27 8.91 14.52
C HIS A 14 14.22 8.03 15.38
N GLY A 15 14.29 6.72 15.10
CA GLY A 15 15.29 5.83 15.71
C GLY A 15 15.03 5.40 17.16
N ALA A 16 13.85 5.65 17.71
CA ALA A 16 13.55 5.44 19.13
C ALA A 16 12.87 4.09 19.43
N VAL A 17 13.14 3.02 18.66
CA VAL A 17 12.41 1.76 18.74
C VAL A 17 13.32 0.54 18.64
N THR A 18 13.06 -0.49 19.47
CA THR A 18 13.79 -1.75 19.45
C THR A 18 13.45 -2.60 18.23
N LYS A 19 14.33 -3.54 17.86
CA LYS A 19 14.12 -4.45 16.73
C LYS A 19 12.85 -5.27 16.88
N GLU A 20 12.53 -5.72 18.08
CA GLU A 20 11.33 -6.51 18.38
C GLU A 20 10.07 -5.69 18.12
N ALA A 21 10.07 -4.43 18.57
CA ALA A 21 8.97 -3.51 18.31
C ALA A 21 8.87 -3.14 16.81
N ALA A 22 9.98 -3.14 16.08
CA ALA A 22 9.99 -3.06 14.61
C ALA A 22 9.22 -4.20 13.99
N ILE A 23 9.64 -5.41 14.31
CA ILE A 23 9.08 -6.63 13.74
C ILE A 23 7.58 -6.68 14.07
N GLY A 24 7.20 -6.41 15.32
CA GLY A 24 5.78 -6.35 15.72
C GLY A 24 4.98 -5.31 14.92
N PHE A 25 5.54 -4.12 14.71
CA PHE A 25 4.89 -3.09 13.91
C PHE A 25 4.73 -3.51 12.43
N PHE A 26 5.78 -4.04 11.80
CA PHE A 26 5.68 -4.51 10.42
C PHE A 26 4.70 -5.68 10.28
N VAL A 27 4.62 -6.58 11.26
CA VAL A 27 3.60 -7.64 11.30
C VAL A 27 2.20 -7.03 11.30
N CYS A 28 1.94 -6.02 12.14
CA CYS A 28 0.66 -5.32 12.15
C CYS A 28 0.35 -4.67 10.79
N LEU A 29 1.32 -3.98 10.18
CA LEU A 29 1.13 -3.39 8.85
C LEU A 29 0.82 -4.44 7.78
N ILE A 30 1.56 -5.54 7.77
CA ILE A 30 1.43 -6.62 6.78
C ILE A 30 0.03 -7.24 6.81
N PHE A 31 -0.53 -7.43 8.00
CA PHE A 31 -1.86 -8.03 8.16
C PHE A 31 -3.01 -7.03 8.09
N ASP A 32 -2.73 -5.74 8.10
CA ASP A 32 -3.73 -4.70 7.89
C ASP A 32 -4.28 -4.74 6.45
N LYS A 33 -5.54 -5.18 6.33
CA LYS A 33 -6.24 -5.29 5.04
C LYS A 33 -6.66 -3.95 4.46
N GLU A 34 -6.71 -2.89 5.25
CA GLU A 34 -6.99 -1.54 4.76
C GLU A 34 -5.78 -0.95 4.04
N LEU A 35 -4.57 -1.32 4.49
CA LEU A 35 -3.31 -0.96 3.86
C LEU A 35 -2.98 -1.84 2.66
N PHE A 36 -3.00 -3.16 2.85
CA PHE A 36 -2.69 -4.13 1.81
C PHE A 36 -3.92 -5.00 1.52
N LYS A 37 -4.75 -4.53 0.59
CA LYS A 37 -5.97 -5.23 0.18
C LYS A 37 -5.64 -6.58 -0.45
N THR A 38 -4.64 -6.62 -1.32
CA THR A 38 -4.20 -7.84 -2.01
C THR A 38 -2.79 -8.25 -1.59
N ASN A 39 -2.45 -9.52 -1.82
CA ASN A 39 -1.09 -9.99 -1.63
C ASN A 39 -0.10 -9.35 -2.63
N GLN A 40 -0.59 -8.90 -3.79
CA GLN A 40 0.23 -8.19 -4.76
C GLN A 40 0.62 -6.80 -4.24
N ASP A 41 -0.28 -6.10 -3.54
CA ASP A 41 0.03 -4.81 -2.91
C ASP A 41 1.16 -4.96 -1.89
N LEU A 42 1.08 -5.99 -1.05
CA LEU A 42 2.12 -6.30 -0.07
C LEU A 42 3.45 -6.68 -0.73
N LYS A 43 3.39 -7.48 -1.81
CA LYS A 43 4.58 -7.82 -2.61
C LYS A 43 5.25 -6.54 -3.14
N ASN A 44 4.48 -5.65 -3.75
CA ASN A 44 4.99 -4.38 -4.29
C ASN A 44 5.63 -3.51 -3.18
N PHE A 45 5.01 -3.46 -2.00
CA PHE A 45 5.59 -2.79 -0.84
C PHE A 45 6.94 -3.37 -0.44
N ALA A 46 7.04 -4.69 -0.27
CA ALA A 46 8.28 -5.34 0.14
C ALA A 46 9.39 -5.17 -0.90
N GLU A 47 9.06 -5.19 -2.19
CA GLU A 47 10.01 -4.92 -3.27
C GLU A 47 10.49 -3.46 -3.24
N THR A 48 9.58 -2.50 -3.03
CA THR A 48 9.91 -1.07 -3.06
C THR A 48 10.67 -0.62 -1.81
N VAL A 49 10.26 -1.08 -0.63
CA VAL A 49 10.75 -0.57 0.67
C VAL A 49 11.87 -1.43 1.23
N LEU A 50 11.76 -2.76 1.08
CA LEU A 50 12.69 -3.72 1.69
C LEU A 50 13.64 -4.34 0.66
N ASN A 51 13.41 -4.10 -0.63
CA ASN A 51 14.11 -4.76 -1.73
C ASN A 51 14.03 -6.30 -1.65
N ILE A 52 12.88 -6.81 -1.22
CA ILE A 52 12.63 -8.26 -1.08
C ILE A 52 11.77 -8.73 -2.24
N ASN A 53 12.35 -9.56 -3.11
CA ASN A 53 11.60 -10.28 -4.12
C ASN A 53 11.06 -11.60 -3.56
N PHE A 54 9.75 -11.84 -3.76
CA PHE A 54 9.11 -13.10 -3.39
C PHE A 54 9.02 -14.05 -4.57
N LEU A 55 9.28 -15.33 -4.31
CA LEU A 55 8.99 -16.39 -5.27
C LEU A 55 7.48 -16.47 -5.50
N PRO A 56 7.01 -16.89 -6.70
CA PRO A 56 5.58 -16.88 -7.04
C PRO A 56 4.69 -17.60 -6.02
N TYR A 57 5.15 -18.74 -5.49
CA TYR A 57 4.41 -19.50 -4.48
C TYR A 57 4.37 -18.79 -3.12
N ALA A 58 5.44 -18.08 -2.74
CA ALA A 58 5.50 -17.34 -1.49
C ALA A 58 4.58 -16.11 -1.54
N ALA A 59 4.53 -15.42 -2.68
CA ALA A 59 3.63 -14.28 -2.89
C ALA A 59 2.14 -14.64 -2.82
N ARG A 60 1.77 -15.92 -2.95
CA ARG A 60 0.39 -16.38 -2.76
C ARG A 60 -0.04 -16.43 -1.29
N SER A 61 0.89 -16.42 -0.34
CA SER A 61 0.59 -16.52 1.09
C SER A 61 1.12 -15.31 1.86
N ARG A 62 0.20 -14.58 2.49
CA ARG A 62 0.52 -13.42 3.32
C ARG A 62 1.37 -13.78 4.53
N THR A 63 1.12 -14.93 5.14
CA THR A 63 1.90 -15.42 6.29
C THR A 63 3.31 -15.83 5.88
N LEU A 64 3.52 -16.43 4.70
CA LEU A 64 4.86 -16.73 4.18
C LEU A 64 5.64 -15.45 3.87
N MET A 65 4.99 -14.46 3.25
CA MET A 65 5.61 -13.14 3.02
C MET A 65 6.00 -12.48 4.36
N CYS A 66 5.09 -12.52 5.35
CA CYS A 66 5.35 -12.00 6.69
C CYS A 66 6.54 -12.69 7.35
N ALA A 67 6.59 -14.02 7.33
CA ALA A 67 7.69 -14.79 7.93
C ALA A 67 9.05 -14.44 7.30
N LYS A 68 9.09 -14.30 5.96
CA LYS A 68 10.31 -13.89 5.25
C LYS A 68 10.72 -12.46 5.61
N ILE A 69 9.78 -11.53 5.74
CA ILE A 69 10.06 -10.16 6.18
C ILE A 69 10.57 -10.13 7.64
N CYS A 70 9.96 -10.91 8.53
CA CYS A 70 10.41 -11.01 9.93
C CYS A 70 11.83 -11.54 10.02
N ARG A 71 12.15 -12.60 9.25
CA ARG A 71 13.50 -13.14 9.17
C ARG A 71 14.49 -12.11 8.63
N PHE A 72 14.12 -11.39 7.58
CA PHE A 72 14.92 -10.30 7.03
C PHE A 72 15.26 -9.26 8.11
N PHE A 73 14.28 -8.77 8.87
CA PHE A 73 14.54 -7.81 9.94
C PHE A 73 15.38 -8.40 11.07
N ASN A 74 15.20 -9.67 11.40
CA ASN A 74 15.99 -10.31 12.45
C ASN A 74 17.49 -10.36 12.10
N GLU A 75 17.81 -10.54 10.81
CA GLU A 75 19.17 -10.59 10.25
C GLU A 75 19.82 -9.19 10.11
N LYS A 76 19.06 -8.10 10.33
CA LYS A 76 19.56 -6.72 10.25
C LYS A 76 20.00 -6.18 11.61
N GLU A 77 20.90 -5.21 11.57
CA GLU A 77 21.33 -4.52 12.77
C GLU A 77 20.28 -3.52 13.27
N GLN A 78 20.29 -3.25 14.57
CA GLN A 78 19.38 -2.30 15.20
C GLN A 78 19.46 -0.90 14.56
N LYS A 79 20.65 -0.48 14.13
CA LYS A 79 20.88 0.82 13.47
C LYS A 79 20.14 0.94 12.13
N ASP A 80 19.94 -0.18 11.43
CA ASP A 80 19.29 -0.21 10.11
C ASP A 80 17.76 -0.07 10.23
N MET A 81 17.19 -0.33 11.41
CA MET A 81 15.74 -0.27 11.64
C MET A 81 15.17 1.12 11.34
N ASN A 82 15.93 2.17 11.67
CA ASN A 82 15.54 3.55 11.39
C ASN A 82 15.39 3.81 9.88
N PHE A 83 16.33 3.29 9.08
CA PHE A 83 16.29 3.41 7.62
C PHE A 83 15.01 2.80 7.06
N TYR A 84 14.62 1.60 7.50
CA TYR A 84 13.40 0.95 7.05
C TYR A 84 12.13 1.70 7.52
N GLY A 85 12.17 2.30 8.70
CA GLY A 85 11.11 3.20 9.19
C GLY A 85 10.92 4.41 8.27
N VAL A 86 12.01 5.10 7.92
CA VAL A 86 12.00 6.25 7.00
C VAL A 86 11.51 5.84 5.62
N SER A 87 12.03 4.75 5.05
CA SER A 87 11.62 4.24 3.74
C SER A 87 10.14 3.86 3.70
N THR A 88 9.63 3.26 4.78
CA THR A 88 8.20 2.93 4.92
C THR A 88 7.35 4.20 4.97
N ARG A 89 7.82 5.23 5.69
CA ARG A 89 7.14 6.54 5.75
C ARG A 89 7.03 7.17 4.36
N LEU A 90 8.14 7.24 3.63
CA LEU A 90 8.19 7.82 2.28
C LEU A 90 7.28 7.06 1.31
N TYR A 91 7.23 5.73 1.41
CA TYR A 91 6.34 4.90 0.60
C TYR A 91 4.87 5.27 0.80
N PHE A 92 4.43 5.36 2.06
CA PHE A 92 3.04 5.71 2.35
C PHE A 92 2.72 7.18 2.03
N GLU A 93 3.65 8.11 2.28
CA GLU A 93 3.50 9.51 1.85
C GLU A 93 3.26 9.61 0.35
N LYS A 94 4.03 8.87 -0.46
CA LYS A 94 3.83 8.82 -1.91
C LYS A 94 2.47 8.24 -2.29
N ILE A 95 2.08 7.10 -1.72
CA ILE A 95 0.77 6.49 -2.02
C ILE A 95 -0.40 7.40 -1.64
N PHE A 96 -0.30 8.10 -0.51
CA PHE A 96 -1.36 9.01 -0.07
C PHE A 96 -1.38 10.28 -0.91
N ALA A 97 -0.24 10.83 -1.30
CA ALA A 97 -0.16 11.96 -2.24
C ALA A 97 -0.73 11.59 -3.61
N ASP A 98 -0.38 10.43 -4.15
CA ASP A 98 -0.90 9.94 -5.43
C ASP A 98 -2.42 9.77 -5.37
N LYS A 99 -3.00 9.29 -4.25
CA LYS A 99 -4.46 9.22 -4.07
C LYS A 99 -5.15 10.59 -4.06
N ILE A 100 -4.47 11.63 -3.58
CA ILE A 100 -5.00 13.01 -3.59
C ILE A 100 -4.93 13.60 -5.01
N HIS A 101 -3.87 13.33 -5.77
CA HIS A 101 -3.73 13.83 -7.14
C HIS A 101 -4.51 13.01 -8.18
N SER A 102 -4.75 11.72 -7.92
CA SER A 102 -5.51 10.81 -8.79
C SER A 102 -7.00 10.76 -8.49
N SER A 103 -7.52 11.68 -7.68
CA SER A 103 -8.96 11.97 -7.71
C SER A 103 -9.24 13.01 -8.80
N PRO A 104 -9.54 12.63 -10.06
CA PRO A 104 -10.43 13.47 -10.83
C PRO A 104 -11.71 13.52 -9.99
N GLY A 105 -12.19 14.72 -9.66
CA GLY A 105 -13.48 14.86 -9.00
C GLY A 105 -14.46 13.93 -9.69
N LYS A 106 -15.10 13.02 -8.94
CA LYS A 106 -16.13 12.16 -9.51
C LYS A 106 -17.12 13.11 -10.20
N LYS A 107 -17.10 13.19 -11.54
CA LYS A 107 -18.32 13.51 -12.27
C LYS A 107 -19.25 12.38 -11.86
N GLY A 108 -20.14 12.67 -10.90
CA GLY A 108 -21.18 11.74 -10.55
C GLY A 108 -21.81 11.30 -11.86
N SER A 109 -21.83 9.99 -12.13
CA SER A 109 -22.72 9.45 -13.15
C SER A 109 -24.12 9.77 -12.64
N THR A 110 -24.62 10.95 -13.01
CA THR A 110 -26.02 11.28 -12.87
C THR A 110 -26.76 10.32 -13.79
N ALA A 111 -27.96 9.89 -13.41
CA ALA A 111 -28.79 9.03 -14.26
C ALA A 111 -28.95 9.60 -15.70
N LEU A 112 -28.80 10.93 -15.84
CA LEU A 112 -28.79 11.67 -17.09
C LEU A 112 -27.58 11.39 -18.00
N ALA A 113 -26.40 11.07 -17.46
CA ALA A 113 -25.23 10.75 -18.26
C ALA A 113 -25.42 9.47 -19.10
N ASN A 114 -26.19 8.51 -18.60
CA ASN A 114 -26.58 7.32 -19.36
C ASN A 114 -27.67 7.64 -20.39
N MET A 115 -28.52 8.62 -20.11
CA MET A 115 -29.57 9.09 -21.03
C MET A 115 -28.96 9.74 -22.27
N ASP A 116 -27.94 10.59 -22.12
CA ASP A 116 -27.25 11.23 -23.25
C ASP A 116 -26.58 10.21 -24.19
N VAL A 117 -25.97 9.16 -23.63
CA VAL A 117 -25.40 8.05 -24.40
C VAL A 117 -26.50 7.33 -25.18
N TRP A 118 -27.64 7.06 -24.55
CA TRP A 118 -28.77 6.39 -25.18
C TRP A 118 -29.40 7.25 -26.29
N MET A 119 -29.61 8.55 -26.03
CA MET A 119 -30.09 9.53 -27.00
C MET A 119 -29.13 9.67 -28.18
N SER A 120 -27.81 9.66 -27.94
CA SER A 120 -26.82 9.73 -29.00
C SER A 120 -26.80 8.48 -29.90
N GLY A 121 -27.13 7.31 -29.35
CA GLY A 121 -27.27 6.07 -30.11
C GLY A 121 -28.51 6.07 -31.00
N ILE A 122 -29.63 6.62 -30.51
CA ILE A 122 -30.90 6.74 -31.26
C ILE A 122 -30.83 7.86 -32.31
N LEU A 123 -30.15 8.96 -32.01
CA LEU A 123 -30.04 10.13 -32.88
C LEU A 123 -28.89 10.05 -33.89
N ARG A 124 -28.06 8.99 -33.87
CA ARG A 124 -27.14 8.70 -34.98
C ARG A 124 -27.98 8.38 -36.22
N LYS A 125 -28.27 9.44 -36.97
CA LYS A 125 -28.84 9.47 -38.30
C LYS A 125 -28.42 8.25 -39.09
N GLU A 126 -29.40 7.48 -39.56
CA GLU A 126 -29.24 6.67 -40.76
C GLU A 126 -28.84 7.62 -41.88
N VAL A 127 -27.54 7.66 -42.17
CA VAL A 127 -27.02 8.29 -43.38
C VAL A 127 -27.40 7.33 -44.51
N LYS A 128 -28.53 7.60 -45.15
CA LYS A 128 -28.83 7.11 -46.49
C LYS A 128 -27.88 7.76 -47.49
#